data_AF-A0A0F8WP40-F1
#
_entry.id   AF-A0A0F8WP40-F1
#
_cell.length_a   1.000
_cell.length_b   1.000
_cell.length_c   1.000
_cell.angle_alpha   90.00
_cell.angle_beta   90.00
_cell.angle_gamma   90.00
#
_symmetry.space_group_name_H-M   'P 1'
#
loop_
_entity.id
_entity.type
_entity.pdbx_description
1 polymer ?
#
loop_
_entity_poly.entity_id
_entity_poly.type
_entity_poly.pdbx_seq_one_letter_code
_entity_poly.pdbx_strand_id
1 'polypeptide(L)'
;EIQDAIQNSSAVVVLLSRSSVESRWVLDEVAFALDRGIRVVPILIEECRVPLLLQRVNFVDWTPHIARSFDSQVEVAIRCLKLQSHMVANNNCVNRSGESGGI
;
A
#
# COMPACT_ATOMS: atom_id res chain seq x y z
N GLU A 1 9.35 7.13 13.25
CA GLU A 1 10.09 5.93 12.78
C GLU A 1 9.39 5.18 11.65
N ILE A 2 8.20 4.56 11.82
CA ILE A 2 7.54 3.85 10.71
C ILE A 2 6.97 4.81 9.64
N GLN A 3 6.30 5.88 10.06
CA GLN A 3 5.76 6.90 9.14
C GLN A 3 6.84 7.59 8.31
N ASP A 4 8.02 7.86 8.90
CA ASP A 4 9.14 8.47 8.19
C ASP A 4 9.76 7.51 7.16
N ALA A 5 9.82 6.22 7.51
CA ALA A 5 10.26 5.19 6.58
C ALA A 5 9.27 5.03 5.40
N ILE A 6 7.97 5.10 5.67
CA ILE A 6 6.93 5.08 4.64
C ILE A 6 7.08 6.28 3.71
N GLN A 7 7.25 7.50 4.25
CA GLN A 7 7.40 8.72 3.44
C GLN A 7 8.61 8.68 2.49
N ASN A 8 9.70 8.02 2.89
CA ASN A 8 10.90 7.89 2.05
C ASN A 8 10.88 6.63 1.16
N SER A 9 9.82 5.83 1.21
CA SER A 9 9.67 4.60 0.43
C SER A 9 8.98 4.86 -0.91
N SER A 10 9.37 4.12 -1.94
CA SER A 10 8.69 4.12 -3.24
C SER A 10 7.40 3.30 -3.24
N ALA A 11 7.32 2.32 -2.35
CA ALA A 11 6.14 1.49 -2.14
C ALA A 11 6.18 0.82 -0.75
N VAL A 12 5.01 0.52 -0.22
CA VAL A 12 4.81 -0.26 1.01
C VAL A 12 4.23 -1.61 0.62
N VAL A 13 4.93 -2.70 0.98
CA VAL A 13 4.42 -4.07 0.83
C VAL A 13 3.76 -4.49 2.12
N VAL A 14 2.53 -4.99 2.03
CA VAL A 14 1.73 -5.39 3.20
C VAL A 14 1.38 -6.86 3.06
N LEU A 15 1.77 -7.68 4.04
CA LEU A 15 1.36 -9.07 4.10
C LEU A 15 0.00 -9.15 4.79
N LEU A 16 -1.03 -9.55 4.04
CA LEU A 16 -2.39 -9.73 4.54
C LEU A 16 -2.54 -11.10 5.18
N SER A 17 -2.75 -11.05 6.49
CA SER A 17 -3.03 -12.15 7.39
C SER A 17 -4.16 -11.74 8.33
N ARG A 18 -4.83 -12.68 8.99
CA ARG A 18 -5.84 -12.38 10.02
C ARG A 18 -5.29 -11.45 11.08
N SER A 19 -4.06 -11.71 11.55
CA SER A 19 -3.40 -10.86 12.54
C SER A 19 -3.09 -9.44 12.03
N SER A 20 -2.77 -9.28 10.73
CA SER A 20 -2.45 -7.96 10.19
C SER A 20 -3.71 -7.13 9.92
N VAL A 21 -4.81 -7.76 9.48
CA VAL A 21 -6.09 -7.06 9.27
C VAL A 21 -6.83 -6.73 10.57
N GLU A 22 -6.56 -7.44 11.66
CA GLU A 22 -7.11 -7.13 12.99
C GLU A 22 -6.27 -6.07 13.74
N SER A 23 -5.02 -5.86 13.32
CA SER A 23 -4.12 -4.89 13.94
C SER A 23 -4.45 -3.47 13.49
N ARG A 24 -5.00 -2.68 14.40
CA ARG A 24 -5.26 -1.25 14.18
C ARG A 24 -4.00 -0.49 13.74
N TRP A 25 -2.85 -0.80 14.32
CA TRP A 25 -1.58 -0.16 13.96
C TRP A 25 -1.20 -0.41 12.50
N VAL A 26 -1.36 -1.65 12.02
CA VAL A 26 -1.07 -1.98 10.62
C VAL A 26 -2.04 -1.23 9.70
N LEU A 27 -3.33 -1.20 10.04
CA LEU A 27 -4.33 -0.47 9.25
C LEU A 27 -4.05 1.04 9.19
N ASP A 28 -3.64 1.65 10.31
CA ASP A 28 -3.34 3.08 10.39
C ASP A 28 -2.11 3.44 9.51
N GLU A 29 -1.07 2.62 9.50
CA GLU A 29 0.12 2.83 8.63
C GLU A 29 -0.21 2.62 7.15
N VAL A 30 -1.07 1.65 6.82
CA VAL A 30 -1.53 1.44 5.44
C VAL A 30 -2.41 2.60 4.97
N ALA A 31 -3.33 3.07 5.82
CA ALA A 31 -4.15 4.24 5.54
C ALA A 31 -3.26 5.48 5.32
N PHE A 32 -2.25 5.67 6.18
CA PHE A 32 -1.27 6.74 6.02
C PHE A 32 -0.51 6.68 4.69
N ALA A 33 -0.06 5.49 4.28
CA ALA A 33 0.61 5.30 2.99
C ALA A 33 -0.32 5.66 1.82
N LEU A 34 -1.57 5.18 1.85
CA LEU A 34 -2.57 5.47 0.82
C LEU A 34 -2.90 6.97 0.74
N ASP A 35 -3.10 7.63 1.88
CA ASP A 35 -3.41 9.06 1.96
C ASP A 35 -2.28 9.93 1.41
N ARG A 36 -1.02 9.50 1.58
CA ARG A 36 0.16 10.17 1.02
C ARG A 36 0.42 9.85 -0.45
N GLY A 37 -0.44 9.05 -1.08
CA GLY A 37 -0.25 8.60 -2.46
C GLY A 37 0.93 7.64 -2.63
N ILE A 38 1.41 7.07 -1.52
CA ILE A 38 2.47 6.07 -1.53
C ILE A 38 1.84 4.76 -1.95
N ARG A 39 2.49 4.09 -2.89
CA ARG A 39 1.96 2.87 -3.47
C ARG A 39 1.92 1.76 -2.42
N VAL A 40 0.75 1.17 -2.20
CA VAL A 40 0.60 -0.03 -1.39
C VAL A 40 0.49 -1.26 -2.29
N VAL A 41 1.28 -2.29 -1.99
CA VAL A 41 1.23 -3.60 -2.66
C VAL A 41 0.85 -4.67 -1.61
N PRO A 42 -0.44 -5.01 -1.51
CA PRO A 42 -0.90 -6.07 -0.62
C PRO A 42 -0.56 -7.45 -1.18
N ILE A 43 -0.11 -8.35 -0.32
CA ILE A 43 0.16 -9.76 -0.61
C ILE A 43 -0.67 -10.61 0.36
N LEU A 44 -1.64 -11.34 -0.16
CA LEU A 44 -2.50 -12.23 0.63
C LEU A 44 -1.78 -13.55 0.90
N ILE A 45 -1.44 -13.81 2.17
CA ILE A 45 -0.72 -15.04 2.57
C ILE A 45 -1.61 -16.06 3.29
N GLU A 46 -2.71 -15.61 3.89
CA GLU A 46 -3.78 -16.46 4.41
C GLU A 46 -5.15 -15.82 4.15
N GLU A 47 -6.20 -16.65 4.07
CA GLU A 47 -7.56 -16.14 3.88
C GLU A 47 -7.98 -15.24 5.05
N CYS A 48 -8.35 -14.00 4.73
CA CYS A 48 -8.82 -13.02 5.68
C CYS A 48 -9.81 -12.05 5.03
N ARG A 49 -10.55 -11.30 5.86
CA ARG A 49 -11.44 -10.25 5.35
C ARG A 49 -10.60 -9.04 4.95
N VAL A 50 -10.46 -8.82 3.65
CA VAL A 50 -9.71 -7.67 3.11
C VAL A 50 -10.36 -6.37 3.61
N PRO A 51 -9.60 -5.49 4.29
CA PRO A 51 -10.10 -4.20 4.77
C PRO A 51 -10.66 -3.34 3.64
N LEU A 52 -11.70 -2.54 3.94
CA LEU A 52 -12.37 -1.68 2.95
C LEU A 52 -11.40 -0.74 2.22
N LEU A 53 -10.40 -0.22 2.94
CA LEU A 53 -9.37 0.66 2.40
C LEU A 53 -8.53 0.02 1.28
N LEU A 54 -8.45 -1.31 1.23
CA LEU A 54 -7.73 -2.07 0.20
C LEU A 54 -8.64 -2.62 -0.91
N GLN A 55 -9.96 -2.39 -0.88
CA GLN A 55 -10.88 -2.94 -1.89
C GLN A 55 -10.57 -2.50 -3.32
N ARG A 56 -10.00 -1.30 -3.48
CA ARG A 56 -9.62 -0.75 -4.79
C ARG A 56 -8.16 -1.02 -5.17
N VAL A 57 -7.42 -1.69 -4.28
CA VAL A 57 -6.00 -1.99 -4.46
C VAL A 57 -5.87 -3.45 -4.89
N ASN A 58 -5.24 -3.69 -6.04
CA ASN A 58 -4.94 -5.05 -6.48
C ASN A 58 -3.95 -5.71 -5.52
N PHE A 59 -4.24 -6.92 -5.08
CA PHE A 59 -3.35 -7.72 -4.25
C PHE A 59 -2.78 -8.91 -5.03
N VAL A 60 -1.62 -9.39 -4.58
CA VAL A 60 -1.04 -10.64 -5.05
C VAL A 60 -1.47 -11.75 -4.11
N ASP A 61 -2.06 -12.82 -4.64
CA ASP A 61 -2.47 -13.97 -3.83
C ASP A 61 -1.35 -15.01 -3.76
N TRP A 62 -0.88 -15.26 -2.55
CA TRP A 62 0.16 -16.22 -2.15
C TRP A 62 -0.41 -17.31 -1.22
N THR A 63 -1.74 -17.44 -1.16
CA THR A 63 -2.38 -18.47 -0.33
C THR A 63 -1.99 -19.87 -0.80
N PRO A 64 -1.97 -20.88 0.10
CA PRO A 64 -1.54 -22.25 -0.23
C PRO A 64 -2.38 -22.93 -1.30
N HIS A 65 -3.58 -22.40 -1.58
CA HIS A 65 -4.49 -22.90 -2.62
C HIS A 65 -3.99 -22.60 -4.03
N ILE A 66 -3.01 -21.71 -4.19
CA ILE A 66 -2.37 -21.42 -5.46
C ILE A 66 -1.19 -22.37 -5.66
N ALA A 67 -1.32 -23.27 -6.64
CA ALA A 67 -0.25 -24.16 -7.08
C ALA A 67 0.84 -23.40 -7.85
N ARG A 68 1.63 -22.56 -7.16
CA ARG A 68 2.79 -21.87 -7.71
C ARG A 68 4.00 -22.01 -6.80
N SER A 69 5.18 -22.16 -7.37
CA SER A 69 6.44 -22.13 -6.61
C SER A 69 6.65 -20.76 -5.97
N PHE A 70 7.39 -20.72 -4.87
CA PHE A 70 7.78 -19.48 -4.20
C PHE A 70 8.47 -18.50 -5.15
N ASP A 71 9.37 -19.00 -6.02
CA ASP A 71 10.08 -18.16 -7.00
C ASP A 71 9.13 -17.46 -7.96
N SER A 72 8.10 -18.15 -8.46
CA SER A 72 7.09 -17.57 -9.33
C SER A 72 6.26 -16.51 -8.61
N GLN A 73 5.94 -16.75 -7.34
CA GLN A 73 5.19 -15.81 -6.50
C GLN A 73 5.99 -14.52 -6.24
N VAL A 74 7.29 -14.66 -5.95
CA VAL A 74 8.23 -13.55 -5.80
C VAL A 74 8.36 -12.76 -7.11
N GLU A 75 8.46 -13.43 -8.25
CA GLU A 75 8.54 -12.76 -9.56
C GLU A 75 7.30 -11.89 -9.82
N VAL A 76 6.10 -12.38 -9.48
CA VAL A 76 4.85 -11.62 -9.62
C VAL A 76 4.87 -10.38 -8.72
N ALA A 77 5.28 -10.51 -7.44
CA ALA A 77 5.37 -9.36 -6.54
C ALA A 77 6.39 -8.31 -7.05
N ILE A 78 7.56 -8.77 -7.53
CA ILE A 78 8.56 -7.89 -8.14
C ILE A 78 8.01 -7.20 -9.39
N ARG A 79 7.26 -7.92 -10.24
CA ARG A 79 6.60 -7.33 -11.42
C ARG A 79 5.61 -6.26 -10.99
N CYS A 80 4.75 -6.54 -10.01
CA CYS A 80 3.84 -5.55 -9.47
C CYS A 80 4.60 -4.30 -9.04
N LEU A 81 5.67 -4.43 -8.26
CA LEU A 81 6.51 -3.30 -7.86
C LEU A 81 7.13 -2.55 -9.05
N LYS A 82 7.63 -3.26 -10.07
CA LYS A 82 8.31 -2.72 -11.26
C LYS A 82 7.42 -2.02 -12.28
N LEU A 83 6.09 -2.17 -12.27
CA LEU A 83 5.17 -1.51 -13.21
C LEU A 83 5.10 0.04 -13.08
N GLN A 84 6.18 0.68 -12.62
CA GLN A 84 6.42 2.12 -12.47
C GLN A 84 6.76 2.82 -13.80
N SER A 85 6.09 2.49 -14.91
CA SER A 85 6.32 3.22 -16.16
C SER A 85 5.03 3.86 -16.66
N HIS A 86 4.92 5.18 -16.42
CA HIS A 86 3.88 6.12 -16.87
C HIS A 86 2.64 6.32 -15.98
N MET A 87 2.82 6.86 -14.77
CA MET A 87 1.98 7.96 -14.24
C MET A 87 2.52 8.46 -12.89
N VAL A 88 3.70 9.07 -12.90
CA VAL A 88 4.09 10.05 -11.87
C VAL A 88 4.75 11.22 -12.58
N ALA A 89 3.94 11.95 -13.34
CA ALA A 89 4.22 13.33 -13.68
C ALA A 89 2.87 14.05 -13.62
N ASN A 90 2.86 15.12 -12.84
CA ASN A 90 1.77 16.08 -12.66
C ASN A 90 0.69 15.70 -11.63
N ASN A 91 0.88 16.22 -10.42
CA ASN A 91 -0.16 17.01 -9.75
C ASN A 91 0.53 18.03 -8.83
N ASN A 92 1.11 19.04 -9.48
CA ASN A 92 1.18 20.36 -8.86
C ASN A 92 -0.25 20.93 -8.84
N CYS A 93 -0.99 20.67 -7.77
CA CYS A 93 -2.17 21.45 -7.41
C CYS A 93 -1.85 22.22 -6.13
N VAL A 94 -1.17 23.35 -6.37
CA VAL A 94 -1.38 24.65 -5.74
C VAL A 94 -2.60 24.70 -4.81
N ASN A 95 -2.36 24.93 -3.51
CA ASN A 95 -2.82 26.15 -2.82
C ASN A 95 -2.18 26.28 -1.44
N ARG A 96 -1.13 27.12 -1.36
CA ARG A 96 -0.97 28.01 -0.20
C ARG A 96 -2.12 29.01 -0.29
N SER A 97 -2.90 29.18 0.77
CA SER A 97 -3.49 30.43 1.25
C SER A 97 -4.50 30.11 2.34
N GLY A 98 -4.18 30.54 3.56
CA GLY A 98 -5.03 30.48 4.73
C GLY A 98 -4.48 31.37 5.84
N GLU A 99 -3.96 32.55 5.47
CA GLU A 99 -3.89 33.68 6.39
C GLU A 99 -5.29 34.30 6.46
N SER A 100 -5.96 34.17 7.60
CA SER A 100 -7.04 35.04 8.08
C SER A 100 -7.52 34.49 9.43
N GLY A 101 -7.52 35.22 10.54
CA GLY A 101 -7.25 36.64 10.70
C GLY A 101 -7.09 37.02 12.17
N GLY A 102 -6.39 38.13 12.37
CA GLY A 102 -6.63 38.99 13.51
C GLY A 102 -7.62 40.07 13.08
N ILE A 103 -8.65 40.27 13.89
CA ILE A 103 -9.16 41.58 14.29
C ILE A 103 -9.56 41.44 15.76
#